data_AF-A0A644XW29-F1
#
_entry.id   AF-A0A644XW29-F1
#
_cell.length_a   1.000
_cell.length_b   1.000
_cell.length_c   1.000
_cell.angle_alpha   90.00
_cell.angle_beta   90.00
_cell.angle_gamma   90.00
#
_symmetry.space_group_name_H-M   'P 1'
#
loop_
_entity.id
_entity.type
_entity.pdbx_description
1 polymer ?
#
loop_
_entity_poly.entity_id
_entity_poly.type
_entity_poly.pdbx_seq_one_letter_code
_entity_poly.pdbx_strand_id
1 'polypeptide(L)'
;MIAPILAILVILILNPFVEWLEFLAQGYFWRRGNGYMQSLFHNRINEMDLIDYEDVKKYDDIKKASLGNQEAPNGIRIIVQVLFLYLPFILITSLYLISIKPMLVFAIVLIFIPVLASELIRISGNYDFEDKIANRRRKTEYFESCIVSKEYFKETLVNGSFNYFYNLFVDSNKKFSKEFVNVKNKLLKIAIVMRIINTLGYLSLLFLLVYYLYNGSI
;
A
#
# COMPACT_ATOMS: atom_id res chain seq x y z
N MET A 1 9.50 43.82 -7.98
CA MET A 1 8.69 42.87 -8.78
C MET A 1 9.51 41.83 -9.54
N ILE A 2 10.73 42.13 -10.04
CA ILE A 2 11.52 41.16 -10.84
C ILE A 2 12.13 40.02 -10.00
N ALA A 3 12.62 40.30 -8.79
CA ALA A 3 13.22 39.30 -7.90
C ALA A 3 12.33 38.09 -7.54
N PRO A 4 11.05 38.24 -7.14
CA PRO A 4 10.18 37.09 -6.88
C PRO A 4 9.85 36.28 -8.13
N ILE A 5 9.76 36.92 -9.30
CA ILE A 5 9.52 36.25 -10.58
C ILE A 5 10.73 35.38 -10.95
N LEU A 6 11.94 35.91 -10.78
CA LEU A 6 13.19 35.17 -10.99
C LEU A 6 13.32 33.99 -10.02
N ALA A 7 12.95 34.16 -8.75
CA ALA A 7 12.96 33.08 -7.76
C ALA A 7 12.00 31.95 -8.14
N ILE A 8 10.77 32.26 -8.56
CA ILE A 8 9.79 31.26 -9.02
C ILE A 8 10.31 30.52 -10.26
N LEU A 9 10.90 31.24 -11.22
CA LEU A 9 11.49 30.65 -12.43
C LEU A 9 12.60 29.65 -12.10
N VAL A 10 13.48 30.00 -11.16
CA VAL A 10 14.55 29.09 -10.70
C VAL A 10 13.96 27.84 -10.05
N ILE A 11 12.94 27.98 -9.19
CA ILE A 11 12.26 26.84 -8.56
C ILE A 11 11.60 25.94 -9.61
N LEU A 12 10.92 26.51 -10.61
CA LEU A 12 10.26 25.75 -11.68
C LEU A 12 11.26 24.96 -12.54
N ILE A 13 12.48 25.47 -12.74
CA ILE A 13 13.53 24.76 -13.50
C ILE A 13 14.18 23.67 -12.64
N LEU A 14 14.36 23.93 -11.34
CA LEU A 14 14.97 22.97 -10.42
C LEU A 14 14.04 21.79 -10.09
N ASN A 15 12.73 22.01 -10.03
CA ASN A 15 11.79 20.98 -9.61
C ASN A 15 11.82 19.71 -10.49
N PRO A 16 11.74 19.79 -11.84
CA PRO A 16 11.88 18.62 -12.71
C PRO A 16 13.21 17.89 -12.54
N PHE A 17 14.30 18.63 -12.26
CA PHE A 17 15.61 18.04 -12.04
C PHE A 17 15.68 17.25 -10.73
N VAL A 18 15.06 17.77 -9.66
CA VAL A 18 14.92 17.06 -8.39
C VAL A 18 14.05 15.83 -8.55
N GLU A 19 12.92 15.92 -9.25
CA GLU A 19 12.05 14.77 -9.55
C GLU A 19 12.79 13.69 -10.35
N TRP A 20 13.60 14.09 -11.33
CA TRP A 20 14.43 13.17 -12.10
C TRP A 20 15.50 12.48 -11.23
N LEU A 21 16.16 13.22 -10.33
CA LEU A 21 17.10 12.65 -9.36
C LEU A 21 16.41 11.67 -8.41
N GLU A 22 15.22 12.00 -7.91
CA GLU A 22 14.43 11.10 -7.05
C GLU A 22 14.08 9.81 -7.81
N PHE A 23 13.64 9.92 -9.06
CA PHE A 23 13.33 8.76 -9.90
C PHE A 23 14.54 7.83 -10.09
N LEU A 24 15.73 8.40 -10.37
CA LEU A 24 16.96 7.61 -10.48
C LEU A 24 17.34 6.95 -9.15
N ALA A 25 17.26 7.69 -8.05
CA ALA A 25 17.55 7.17 -6.72
C ALA A 25 16.59 6.04 -6.36
N GLN A 26 15.30 6.18 -6.67
CA GLN A 26 14.28 5.16 -6.47
C GLN A 26 14.58 3.90 -7.28
N GLY A 27 14.94 4.03 -8.56
CA GLY A 27 15.30 2.90 -9.42
C GLY A 27 16.53 2.15 -8.89
N TYR A 28 17.55 2.87 -8.43
CA TYR A 28 18.74 2.27 -7.84
C TYR A 28 18.45 1.57 -6.51
N PHE A 29 17.71 2.25 -5.62
CA PHE A 29 17.31 1.72 -4.32
C PHE A 29 16.48 0.44 -4.47
N TRP A 30 15.52 0.42 -5.41
CA TRP A 30 14.70 -0.76 -5.69
C TRP A 30 15.54 -1.94 -6.15
N ARG A 31 16.43 -1.75 -7.14
CA ARG A 31 17.28 -2.82 -7.68
C ARG A 31 18.24 -3.38 -6.63
N ARG A 32 18.94 -2.51 -5.89
CA ARG A 32 19.90 -2.93 -4.86
C ARG A 32 19.19 -3.54 -3.65
N GLY A 33 18.12 -2.91 -3.18
CA GLY A 33 17.33 -3.35 -2.04
C GLY A 33 16.75 -4.74 -2.25
N ASN A 34 16.09 -4.97 -3.40
CA ASN A 34 15.52 -6.29 -3.72
C ASN A 34 16.61 -7.35 -3.87
N GLY A 35 17.71 -7.05 -4.56
CA GLY A 35 18.82 -8.00 -4.71
C GLY A 35 19.42 -8.41 -3.36
N TYR A 36 19.62 -7.43 -2.47
CA TYR A 36 20.13 -7.69 -1.12
C TYR A 36 19.15 -8.50 -0.27
N MET A 37 17.87 -8.11 -0.24
CA MET A 37 16.86 -8.82 0.54
C MET A 37 16.66 -10.26 0.07
N GLN A 38 16.71 -10.49 -1.26
CA GLN A 38 16.66 -11.84 -1.83
C GLN A 38 17.87 -12.69 -1.46
N SER A 39 19.07 -12.11 -1.55
CA SER A 39 20.29 -12.82 -1.11
C SER A 39 20.24 -13.15 0.37
N LEU A 40 19.77 -12.23 1.22
CA LEU A 40 19.65 -12.44 2.66
C LEU A 40 18.66 -13.57 2.97
N PHE A 41 17.50 -13.57 2.31
CA PHE A 41 16.49 -14.62 2.46
C PHE A 41 17.02 -15.99 2.05
N HIS A 42 17.67 -16.10 0.89
CA HIS A 42 18.26 -17.36 0.45
C HIS A 42 19.36 -17.87 1.37
N ASN A 43 20.24 -16.99 1.87
CA ASN A 43 21.27 -17.37 2.82
C ASN A 43 20.65 -17.90 4.11
N ARG A 44 19.57 -17.28 4.62
CA ARG A 44 18.86 -17.75 5.80
C ARG A 44 18.20 -19.10 5.60
N ILE A 45 17.54 -19.32 4.47
CA ILE A 45 16.94 -20.61 4.11
C ILE A 45 17.99 -21.73 4.06
N ASN A 46 19.17 -21.44 3.52
CA ASN A 46 20.26 -22.42 3.40
C ASN A 46 20.85 -22.83 4.75
N GLU A 47 20.75 -21.98 5.77
CA GLU A 47 21.21 -22.25 7.14
C GLU A 47 20.17 -23.01 7.99
N MET A 48 18.93 -23.16 7.50
CA MET A 48 17.86 -23.82 8.26
C MET A 48 17.96 -25.34 8.17
N ASP A 49 17.69 -26.01 9.29
CA ASP A 49 17.64 -27.46 9.34
C ASP A 49 16.45 -28.01 8.54
N LEU A 50 16.62 -29.18 7.91
CA LEU A 50 15.55 -29.85 7.15
C LEU A 50 14.29 -30.10 7.99
N ILE A 51 14.46 -30.34 9.29
CA ILE A 51 13.34 -30.57 10.22
C ILE A 51 12.44 -29.33 10.38
N ASP A 52 12.97 -28.13 10.13
CA ASP A 52 12.22 -26.88 10.25
C ASP A 52 11.18 -26.70 9.14
N TYR A 53 11.35 -27.40 8.01
CA TYR A 53 10.40 -27.37 6.90
C TYR A 53 9.16 -28.25 7.17
N GLU A 54 9.27 -29.19 8.10
CA GLU A 54 8.17 -30.08 8.51
C GLU A 54 7.24 -29.41 9.54
N ASP A 55 7.73 -28.40 10.28
CA ASP A 55 6.88 -27.62 11.19
C ASP A 55 6.02 -26.63 10.41
N VAL A 56 4.70 -26.84 10.48
CA VAL A 56 3.67 -25.99 9.85
C VAL A 56 3.84 -24.50 10.20
N LYS A 57 4.25 -24.17 11.43
CA LYS A 57 4.44 -22.77 11.83
C LYS A 57 5.65 -22.16 11.14
N LYS A 58 6.79 -22.84 11.17
CA LYS A 58 8.03 -22.37 10.50
C LYS A 58 7.83 -22.28 8.99
N TYR A 59 7.13 -23.23 8.38
CA TYR A 59 6.78 -23.16 6.96
C TYR A 59 5.95 -21.91 6.62
N ASP A 60 4.96 -21.56 7.45
CA ASP A 60 4.16 -20.34 7.26
C ASP A 60 5.01 -19.07 7.40
N ASP A 61 5.94 -19.05 8.35
CA ASP A 61 6.88 -17.94 8.54
C ASP A 61 7.85 -17.79 7.36
N ILE A 62 8.36 -18.89 6.79
CA ILE A 62 9.16 -18.88 5.57
C ILE A 62 8.35 -18.31 4.39
N LYS A 63 7.08 -18.73 4.24
CA LYS A 63 6.18 -18.21 3.19
C LYS A 63 5.95 -16.71 3.36
N LYS A 64 5.69 -16.25 4.58
CA LYS A 64 5.56 -14.81 4.89
C LYS A 64 6.85 -14.04 4.62
N ALA A 65 8.00 -14.58 5.00
CA ALA A 65 9.30 -13.96 4.76
C ALA A 65 9.63 -13.87 3.26
N SER A 66 9.27 -14.89 2.47
CA SER A 66 9.41 -14.88 1.01
C SER A 66 8.62 -13.76 0.35
N LEU A 67 7.34 -13.63 0.73
CA LEU A 67 6.46 -12.57 0.24
C LEU A 67 6.92 -11.19 0.73
N GLY A 68 7.29 -11.08 2.00
CA GLY A 68 7.71 -9.82 2.62
C GLY A 68 9.03 -9.29 2.08
N ASN A 69 9.98 -10.17 1.74
CA ASN A 69 11.27 -9.82 1.15
C ASN A 69 11.11 -9.04 -0.17
N GLN A 70 10.17 -9.42 -1.03
CA GLN A 70 9.92 -8.73 -2.31
C GLN A 70 9.42 -7.28 -2.12
N GLU A 71 8.68 -7.01 -1.05
CA GLU A 71 8.07 -5.71 -0.78
C GLU A 71 8.79 -4.88 0.30
N ALA A 72 9.71 -5.49 1.06
CA ALA A 72 10.41 -4.83 2.16
C ALA A 72 11.17 -3.57 1.73
N PRO A 73 11.87 -3.53 0.57
CA PRO A 73 12.52 -2.31 0.11
C PRO A 73 11.50 -1.19 -0.16
N ASN A 74 10.34 -1.48 -0.74
CA ASN A 74 9.28 -0.48 -0.90
C ASN A 74 8.84 0.08 0.46
N GLY A 75 8.66 -0.79 1.46
CA GLY A 75 8.30 -0.38 2.82
C GLY A 75 9.33 0.57 3.44
N ILE A 76 10.62 0.24 3.37
CA ILE A 76 11.71 1.10 3.86
C ILE A 76 11.72 2.45 3.14
N ARG A 77 11.53 2.46 1.82
CA ARG A 77 11.46 3.69 1.03
C ARG A 77 10.34 4.60 1.53
N ILE A 78 9.14 4.05 1.76
CA ILE A 78 7.99 4.82 2.26
C ILE A 78 8.32 5.44 3.62
N ILE A 79 8.95 4.69 4.53
CA ILE A 79 9.35 5.21 5.85
C ILE A 79 10.32 6.38 5.69
N VAL A 80 11.34 6.25 4.83
CA VAL A 80 12.30 7.33 4.54
C VAL A 80 11.60 8.55 3.95
N GLN A 81 10.68 8.38 3.00
CA GLN A 81 9.92 9.50 2.43
C GLN A 81 9.03 10.20 3.47
N VAL A 82 8.40 9.44 4.38
CA VAL A 82 7.63 10.03 5.47
C VAL A 82 8.51 10.89 6.38
N LEU A 83 9.68 10.38 6.77
CA LEU A 83 10.59 11.06 7.69
C LEU A 83 11.26 12.29 7.09
N PHE A 84 11.72 12.21 5.84
CA PHE A 84 12.57 13.24 5.24
C PHE A 84 11.86 14.15 4.24
N LEU A 85 10.69 13.76 3.73
CA LEU A 85 9.95 14.54 2.73
C LEU A 85 8.61 15.03 3.29
N TYR A 86 7.73 14.12 3.70
CA TYR A 86 6.37 14.50 4.09
C TYR A 86 6.28 15.20 5.44
N LEU A 87 6.97 14.72 6.47
CA LEU A 87 6.96 15.37 7.79
C LEU A 87 7.57 16.78 7.75
N PRO A 88 8.76 17.02 7.17
CA PRO A 88 9.32 18.37 7.06
C PRO A 88 8.43 19.29 6.22
N PHE A 89 7.85 18.79 5.12
CA PHE A 89 6.91 19.56 4.30
C PHE A 89 5.70 20.03 5.11
N ILE A 90 5.06 19.13 5.88
CA ILE A 90 3.92 19.48 6.72
C ILE A 90 4.33 20.50 7.78
N LEU A 91 5.49 20.35 8.42
CA LEU A 91 6.00 21.27 9.44
C LEU A 91 6.24 22.68 8.86
N ILE A 92 7.01 22.77 7.76
CA ILE A 92 7.33 24.05 7.12
C ILE A 92 6.06 24.74 6.63
N THR A 93 5.16 24.00 5.98
CA THR A 93 3.87 24.53 5.50
C THR A 93 3.00 25.01 6.66
N SER A 94 2.98 24.28 7.77
CA SER A 94 2.23 24.69 8.97
C SER A 94 2.79 25.99 9.56
N LEU A 95 4.12 26.10 9.72
CA LEU A 95 4.77 27.33 10.21
C LEU A 95 4.49 28.54 9.30
N TYR A 96 4.51 28.32 7.99
CA TYR A 96 4.16 29.35 7.00
C TYR A 96 2.69 29.80 7.15
N LEU A 97 1.75 28.86 7.26
CA LEU A 97 0.33 29.19 7.44
C LEU A 97 0.07 29.92 8.76
N ILE A 98 0.75 29.55 9.86
CA ILE A 98 0.66 30.26 11.15
C ILE A 98 1.06 31.72 10.99
N SER A 99 2.13 31.97 10.22
CA SER A 99 2.66 33.32 9.99
C SER A 99 1.70 34.20 9.21
N ILE A 100 0.86 33.62 8.34
CA ILE A 100 -0.18 34.35 7.60
C ILE A 100 -1.42 34.52 8.48
N LYS A 101 -2.06 33.41 8.84
CA LYS A 101 -3.20 33.37 9.77
C LYS A 101 -3.24 32.01 10.47
N PRO A 102 -3.19 31.95 11.81
CA PRO A 102 -3.19 30.70 12.55
C PRO A 102 -4.43 29.83 12.29
N MET A 103 -5.55 30.43 11.89
CA MET A 103 -6.77 29.71 11.52
C MET A 103 -6.59 28.76 10.32
N LEU A 104 -5.66 29.05 9.40
CA LEU A 104 -5.43 28.23 8.20
C LEU A 104 -4.79 26.87 8.51
N VAL A 105 -4.14 26.72 9.67
CA VAL A 105 -3.53 25.44 10.07
C VAL A 105 -4.58 24.36 10.32
N PHE A 106 -5.75 24.74 10.84
CA PHE A 106 -6.86 23.79 11.05
C PHE A 106 -7.30 23.11 9.77
N ALA A 107 -7.05 23.75 8.63
CA ALA A 107 -7.39 23.17 7.35
C ALA A 107 -6.49 21.99 6.94
N ILE A 108 -5.20 22.03 7.33
CA ILE A 108 -4.29 20.88 7.16
C ILE A 108 -4.85 19.70 7.94
N VAL A 109 -5.27 19.93 9.19
CA VAL A 109 -5.85 18.90 10.06
C VAL A 109 -7.14 18.34 9.45
N LEU A 110 -8.02 19.22 8.95
CA LEU A 110 -9.30 18.86 8.34
C LEU A 110 -9.15 17.98 7.09
N ILE A 111 -8.14 18.24 6.26
CA ILE A 111 -7.85 17.45 5.05
C ILE A 111 -7.15 16.14 5.40
N PHE A 112 -6.21 16.20 6.34
CA PHE A 112 -5.30 15.08 6.58
C PHE A 112 -5.96 13.97 7.41
N ILE A 113 -6.77 14.32 8.42
CA ILE A 113 -7.42 13.33 9.29
C ILE A 113 -8.31 12.34 8.52
N PRO A 114 -9.23 12.77 7.64
CA PRO A 114 -10.08 11.85 6.88
C PRO A 114 -9.28 10.90 5.99
N VAL A 115 -8.20 11.40 5.38
CA VAL A 115 -7.32 10.58 4.52
C VAL A 115 -6.61 9.53 5.35
N LEU A 116 -6.00 9.91 6.47
CA LEU A 116 -5.33 8.97 7.37
C LEU A 116 -6.30 7.92 7.91
N ALA A 117 -7.47 8.35 8.40
CA ALA A 117 -8.48 7.44 8.92
C ALA A 117 -8.94 6.43 7.85
N SER A 118 -9.16 6.89 6.62
CA SER A 118 -9.51 6.02 5.49
C SER A 118 -8.43 4.98 5.22
N GLU A 119 -7.15 5.35 5.25
CA GLU A 119 -6.07 4.41 4.96
C GLU A 119 -5.87 3.40 6.10
N LEU A 120 -5.99 3.83 7.36
CA LEU A 120 -5.92 2.91 8.51
C LEU A 120 -7.04 1.87 8.48
N ILE A 121 -8.28 2.29 8.17
CA ILE A 121 -9.42 1.37 8.02
C ILE A 121 -9.17 0.39 6.85
N ARG A 122 -8.61 0.88 5.75
CA ARG A 122 -8.25 0.05 4.59
C ARG A 122 -7.19 -0.98 4.94
N ILE A 123 -6.15 -0.60 5.68
CA ILE A 123 -5.09 -1.51 6.13
C ILE A 123 -5.69 -2.60 7.03
N SER A 124 -6.40 -2.21 8.09
CA SER A 124 -7.03 -3.16 9.02
C SER A 124 -8.01 -4.10 8.31
N GLY A 125 -8.88 -3.57 7.43
CA GLY A 125 -9.84 -4.40 6.71
C GLY A 125 -9.23 -5.37 5.71
N ASN A 126 -8.09 -5.02 5.09
CA ASN A 126 -7.35 -5.95 4.23
C ASN A 126 -6.59 -6.99 5.05
N TYR A 127 -6.04 -6.62 6.21
CA TYR A 127 -5.36 -7.55 7.11
C TYR A 127 -6.33 -8.63 7.63
N ASP A 128 -7.49 -8.21 8.15
CA ASP A 128 -8.55 -9.13 8.60
C ASP A 128 -9.05 -10.06 7.47
N PHE A 129 -9.03 -9.56 6.23
CA PHE A 129 -9.42 -10.33 5.06
C PHE A 129 -8.39 -11.39 4.69
N GLU A 130 -7.10 -11.04 4.66
CA GLU A 130 -6.02 -11.99 4.39
C GLU A 130 -5.99 -13.11 5.45
N ASP A 131 -6.14 -12.77 6.73
CA ASP A 131 -6.18 -13.76 7.82
C ASP A 131 -7.35 -14.73 7.68
N LYS A 132 -8.55 -14.24 7.36
CA LYS A 132 -9.74 -15.09 7.15
C LYS A 132 -9.60 -16.01 5.95
N ILE A 133 -8.90 -15.57 4.91
CA ILE A 133 -8.83 -16.26 3.63
C ILE A 133 -7.61 -17.14 3.48
N ALA A 134 -6.56 -16.98 4.28
CA ALA A 134 -5.36 -17.80 4.22
C ALA A 134 -5.66 -19.32 4.16
N ASN A 135 -6.57 -19.81 5.01
CA ASN A 135 -7.01 -21.21 4.99
C ASN A 135 -7.76 -21.60 3.71
N ARG A 136 -8.62 -20.72 3.20
CA ARG A 136 -9.38 -20.97 1.97
C ARG A 136 -8.47 -20.96 0.75
N ARG A 137 -7.53 -20.02 0.68
CA ARG A 137 -6.50 -19.92 -0.36
C ARG A 137 -5.67 -21.20 -0.42
N ARG A 138 -5.21 -21.71 0.73
CA ARG A 138 -4.51 -23.00 0.82
C ARG A 138 -5.32 -24.17 0.25
N LYS A 139 -6.62 -24.24 0.56
CA LYS A 139 -7.51 -25.28 -0.02
C LYS A 139 -7.67 -25.13 -1.53
N THR A 140 -7.86 -23.91 -2.02
CA THR A 140 -7.99 -23.65 -3.46
C THR A 140 -6.69 -23.99 -4.21
N GLU A 141 -5.53 -23.59 -3.70
CA GLU A 141 -4.20 -23.93 -4.24
C GLU A 141 -4.00 -25.46 -4.29
N TYR A 142 -4.47 -26.19 -3.27
CA TYR A 142 -4.43 -27.64 -3.26
C TYR A 142 -5.33 -28.26 -4.34
N PHE A 143 -6.59 -27.81 -4.47
CA PHE A 143 -7.49 -28.31 -5.51
C PHE A 143 -6.98 -28.01 -6.92
N GLU A 144 -6.40 -26.83 -7.13
CA GLU A 144 -5.71 -26.47 -8.37
C GLU A 144 -4.54 -27.42 -8.65
N SER A 145 -3.73 -27.72 -7.62
CA SER A 145 -2.62 -28.66 -7.73
C SER A 145 -3.10 -30.05 -8.13
N CYS A 146 -4.22 -30.55 -7.58
CA CYS A 146 -4.79 -31.83 -8.01
C CYS A 146 -5.16 -31.87 -9.51
N ILE A 147 -5.52 -30.72 -10.09
CA ILE A 147 -5.97 -30.59 -11.49
C ILE A 147 -4.81 -30.37 -12.46
N VAL A 148 -3.79 -29.60 -12.07
CA VAL A 148 -2.77 -29.07 -13.00
C VAL A 148 -1.35 -29.54 -12.66
N SER A 149 -1.06 -29.84 -11.39
CA SER A 149 0.32 -30.15 -10.98
C SER A 149 0.81 -31.48 -11.57
N LYS A 150 2.09 -31.54 -11.90
CA LYS A 150 2.74 -32.75 -12.41
C LYS A 150 2.64 -33.93 -11.44
N GLU A 151 2.60 -33.66 -10.14
CA GLU A 151 2.53 -34.67 -9.06
C GLU A 151 1.18 -35.40 -9.08
N TYR A 152 0.06 -34.67 -9.14
CA TYR A 152 -1.28 -35.24 -8.96
C TYR A 152 -2.08 -35.43 -10.26
N PHE A 153 -1.66 -34.84 -11.37
CA PHE A 153 -2.42 -34.85 -12.62
C PHE A 153 -2.72 -36.26 -13.13
N LYS A 154 -1.70 -37.15 -13.10
CA LYS A 154 -1.85 -38.53 -13.59
C LYS A 154 -2.83 -39.33 -12.73
N GLU A 155 -2.71 -39.23 -11.40
CA GLU A 155 -3.59 -39.93 -10.46
C GLU A 155 -5.04 -39.47 -10.59
N THR A 156 -5.25 -38.16 -10.72
CA THR A 156 -6.58 -37.57 -10.91
C THR A 156 -7.23 -38.02 -12.22
N LEU A 157 -6.45 -38.14 -13.29
CA LEU A 157 -6.92 -38.60 -14.60
C LEU A 157 -7.21 -40.10 -14.61
N VAL A 158 -6.30 -40.93 -14.07
CA VAL A 158 -6.47 -42.39 -13.97
C VAL A 158 -7.72 -42.74 -13.15
N ASN A 159 -7.94 -42.02 -12.05
CA ASN A 159 -9.09 -42.25 -11.17
C ASN A 159 -10.37 -41.54 -11.65
N GLY A 160 -10.36 -40.88 -12.81
CA GLY A 160 -11.52 -40.15 -13.34
C GLY A 160 -12.04 -39.03 -12.42
N SER A 161 -11.23 -38.55 -11.48
CA SER A 161 -11.64 -37.66 -10.39
C SER A 161 -11.55 -36.17 -10.75
N PHE A 162 -11.25 -35.84 -12.01
CA PHE A 162 -11.10 -34.45 -12.48
C PHE A 162 -12.32 -33.58 -12.15
N ASN A 163 -13.52 -34.03 -12.51
CA ASN A 163 -14.74 -33.26 -12.29
C ASN A 163 -15.01 -32.99 -10.80
N TYR A 164 -14.60 -33.92 -9.92
CA TYR A 164 -14.73 -33.74 -8.48
C TYR A 164 -13.86 -32.58 -7.97
N PHE A 165 -12.55 -32.60 -8.29
CA PHE A 165 -11.64 -31.52 -7.88
C PHE A 165 -11.96 -30.19 -8.55
N TYR A 166 -12.37 -30.23 -9.82
CA TYR A 166 -12.79 -29.04 -10.55
C TYR A 166 -13.99 -28.36 -9.87
N ASN A 167 -15.00 -29.12 -9.47
CA ASN A 167 -16.16 -28.58 -8.77
C ASN A 167 -15.78 -27.99 -7.40
N LEU A 168 -14.88 -28.64 -6.65
CA LEU A 168 -14.35 -28.10 -5.38
C LEU A 168 -13.58 -26.80 -5.58
N PHE A 169 -12.74 -26.73 -6.62
CA PHE A 169 -12.00 -25.52 -6.98
C PHE A 169 -12.96 -24.38 -7.32
N VAL A 170 -13.94 -24.62 -8.19
CA VAL A 170 -14.92 -23.60 -8.61
C VAL A 170 -15.75 -23.11 -7.42
N ASP A 171 -16.24 -24.00 -6.55
CA ASP A 171 -17.01 -23.61 -5.37
C ASP A 171 -16.17 -22.81 -4.37
N SER A 172 -14.93 -23.25 -4.10
CA SER A 172 -14.00 -22.53 -3.23
C SER A 172 -13.69 -21.14 -3.77
N ASN A 173 -13.44 -21.03 -5.08
CA ASN A 173 -13.13 -19.77 -5.74
C ASN A 173 -14.34 -18.83 -5.82
N LYS A 174 -15.55 -19.36 -6.03
CA LYS A 174 -16.79 -18.55 -5.98
C LYS A 174 -17.01 -17.96 -4.60
N LYS A 175 -16.76 -18.73 -3.54
CA LYS A 175 -16.82 -18.25 -2.14
C LYS A 175 -15.75 -17.20 -1.87
N PHE A 176 -14.51 -17.42 -2.33
CA PHE A 176 -13.44 -16.43 -2.23
C PHE A 176 -13.84 -15.10 -2.90
N SER A 177 -14.27 -15.16 -4.16
CA SER A 177 -14.66 -13.97 -4.92
C SER A 177 -15.82 -13.23 -4.27
N LYS A 178 -16.81 -13.94 -3.71
CA LYS A 178 -17.93 -13.32 -2.99
C LYS A 178 -17.44 -12.55 -1.76
N GLU A 179 -16.59 -13.15 -0.93
CA GLU A 179 -16.03 -12.48 0.26
C GLU A 179 -15.11 -11.32 -0.13
N PHE A 180 -14.28 -11.49 -1.16
CA PHE A 180 -13.42 -10.44 -1.70
C PHE A 180 -14.23 -9.21 -2.13
N VAL A 181 -15.26 -9.43 -2.94
CA VAL A 181 -16.14 -8.35 -3.41
C VAL A 181 -16.86 -7.69 -2.23
N ASN A 182 -17.33 -8.46 -1.25
CA ASN A 182 -17.99 -7.91 -0.07
C ASN A 182 -17.07 -6.98 0.74
N VAL A 183 -15.86 -7.43 1.06
CA VAL A 183 -14.88 -6.62 1.81
C VAL A 183 -14.45 -5.40 1.00
N LYS A 184 -14.12 -5.56 -0.29
CA LYS A 184 -13.73 -4.44 -1.16
C LYS A 184 -14.85 -3.41 -1.28
N ASN A 185 -16.11 -3.85 -1.43
CA ASN A 185 -17.25 -2.94 -1.48
C ASN A 185 -17.43 -2.17 -0.16
N LYS A 186 -17.27 -2.83 0.98
CA LYS A 186 -17.34 -2.17 2.30
C LYS A 186 -16.25 -1.10 2.43
N LEU A 187 -15.00 -1.44 2.10
CA LEU A 187 -13.87 -0.50 2.14
C LEU A 187 -14.05 0.66 1.15
N LEU A 188 -14.54 0.37 -0.05
CA LEU A 188 -14.79 1.36 -1.09
C LEU A 188 -15.88 2.36 -0.67
N LYS A 189 -16.97 1.90 -0.05
CA LYS A 189 -18.00 2.79 0.51
C LYS A 189 -17.41 3.76 1.55
N ILE A 190 -16.62 3.25 2.49
CA ILE A 190 -15.96 4.07 3.50
C ILE A 190 -15.01 5.09 2.83
N ALA A 191 -14.19 4.64 1.89
CA ALA A 191 -13.27 5.50 1.16
C ALA A 191 -13.99 6.61 0.39
N ILE A 192 -15.15 6.32 -0.23
CA ILE A 192 -15.97 7.33 -0.91
C ILE A 192 -16.47 8.38 0.08
N VAL A 193 -17.01 7.98 1.23
CA VAL A 193 -17.47 8.93 2.25
C VAL A 193 -16.33 9.82 2.73
N MET A 194 -15.17 9.22 3.06
CA MET A 194 -13.99 9.98 3.49
C MET A 194 -13.49 10.93 2.40
N ARG A 195 -13.55 10.53 1.13
CA ARG A 195 -13.17 11.37 0.00
C ARG A 195 -14.14 12.53 -0.23
N ILE A 196 -15.45 12.33 -0.03
CA ILE A 196 -16.44 13.42 -0.06
C ILE A 196 -16.16 14.42 1.05
N ILE A 197 -15.91 13.95 2.28
CA ILE A 197 -15.54 14.82 3.41
C ILE A 197 -14.28 15.63 3.08
N ASN A 198 -13.27 14.99 2.50
CA ASN A 198 -12.03 15.67 2.12
C ASN A 198 -12.27 16.73 1.02
N THR A 199 -13.05 16.42 -0.02
CA THR A 199 -13.42 17.38 -1.06
C THR A 199 -14.18 18.58 -0.50
N LEU A 200 -15.11 18.36 0.44
CA LEU A 200 -15.78 19.45 1.14
C LEU A 200 -14.78 20.28 1.95
N GLY A 201 -13.81 19.65 2.61
CA GLY A 201 -12.71 20.34 3.29
C GLY A 201 -11.92 21.27 2.38
N TYR A 202 -11.56 20.82 1.17
CA TYR A 202 -10.91 21.67 0.17
C TYR A 202 -11.79 22.85 -0.29
N LEU A 203 -13.09 22.62 -0.49
CA LEU A 203 -14.03 23.69 -0.85
C LEU A 203 -14.18 24.73 0.26
N SER A 204 -14.29 24.30 1.53
CA SER A 204 -14.33 25.19 2.69
C SER A 204 -13.06 26.03 2.81
N LEU A 205 -11.90 25.43 2.53
CA LEU A 205 -10.62 26.12 2.48
C LEU A 205 -10.56 27.22 1.43
N LEU A 206 -10.97 26.90 0.21
CA LEU A 206 -11.04 27.85 -0.89
C LEU A 206 -11.95 29.03 -0.54
N PHE A 207 -13.12 28.73 0.03
CA PHE A 207 -14.06 29.77 0.47
C PHE A 207 -13.45 30.68 1.55
N LEU A 208 -12.75 30.09 2.53
CA LEU A 208 -12.07 30.83 3.58
C LEU A 208 -10.97 31.75 3.03
N LEU A 209 -10.20 31.27 2.06
CA LEU A 209 -9.16 32.06 1.38
C LEU A 209 -9.77 33.25 0.62
N VAL A 210 -10.84 33.02 -0.14
CA VAL A 210 -11.57 34.09 -0.86
C VAL A 210 -12.15 35.11 0.12
N TYR A 211 -12.71 34.66 1.25
CA TYR A 211 -13.24 35.53 2.28
C TYR A 211 -12.15 36.43 2.90
N TYR A 212 -10.98 35.86 3.20
CA TYR A 212 -9.87 36.66 3.74
C TYR A 212 -9.27 37.63 2.73
N LEU A 213 -9.23 37.25 1.45
CA LEU A 213 -8.83 38.13 0.36
C LEU A 213 -9.81 39.31 0.21
N TYR A 214 -11.12 39.05 0.24
CA TYR A 214 -12.15 40.10 0.13
C TYR A 214 -12.10 41.08 1.31
N ASN A 215 -11.84 40.59 2.52
CA ASN A 215 -11.70 41.41 3.72
C ASN A 215 -10.34 42.12 3.84
N GLY A 216 -9.47 42.04 2.81
CA GLY A 216 -8.14 42.66 2.80
C GLY A 216 -7.21 42.19 3.92
N SER A 217 -7.49 41.02 4.49
CA SER A 217 -6.71 40.48 5.61
C SER A 217 -5.58 39.55 5.17
N ILE A 218 -5.53 39.24 3.87
CA ILE A 218 -4.53 38.50 3.10
C ILE A 218 -4.54 39.10 1.69
#